data_AF-A0A9E4AHY2-F1
#
_entry.id   AF-A0A9E4AHY2-F1
#
_cell.length_a   1.000
_cell.length_b   1.000
_cell.length_c   1.000
_cell.angle_alpha   90.00
_cell.angle_beta   90.00
_cell.angle_gamma   90.00
#
_symmetry.space_group_name_H-M   'P 1'
#
loop_
_entity.id
_entity.type
_entity.pdbx_description
1 polymer ?
#
loop_
_entity_poly.entity_id
_entity_poly.type
_entity_poly.pdbx_seq_one_letter_code
_entity_poly.pdbx_strand_id
1 'polypeptide(L)'
;MNVKKLHIVISALIILGITLLFFLRSPLKQKSENRSKDDSNDITRRSERGVAGVPKLGDTQKKRYDDPWDEWIDKRTELVVHMFMTELPELFTDRDFLWRQTYPESVEMAKRLRKKYDTPPQVSSIEDYENGKEVIFEDPDALKEALKPKYIIHEGPQTTEAIMETYDAWYNGAYSATGNIDETYPRAEWIQELLNMGVTFKTQHDYSLMMYSRYRIAEVEDKPEEWASGKYGVAPMDNFEDYKKAYIQRELWAQQQFELAQEADPEVNGAIFFDDAPDVFLPTKKNRLYVYRDPNVPDVMKRWGQPLTTKQHFDLMYRGEHPEGWEVIYLDENYNVLSEKPPHVTREMVREWDLPPENWALPEGVELPEGFEEALREIGWKGTWTQQPDTIEGPLPPDRATLAREAVEAERAAAEAEWEDFDRALRDFERLANMSDAELETEFQKRFMSSLPGIFTDESIEKTIREQFSPTRFENAEKLLQEYGPEEGFRRLAEKDAELAKQLENIFGKRPVPSSKNGRFVPKDGRQPPTNAPQPPSEDDQK
;
A
#
# COMPACT_ATOMS: atom_id res chain seq x y z
N MET A 1 -11.42 -16.89 26.77
CA MET A 1 -10.72 -16.18 25.68
C MET A 1 -11.77 -15.58 24.76
N ASN A 2 -11.73 -14.27 24.48
CA ASN A 2 -12.72 -13.60 23.62
C ASN A 2 -12.54 -14.03 22.16
N VAL A 3 -13.63 -14.22 21.41
CA VAL A 3 -13.66 -14.70 20.02
C VAL A 3 -12.71 -13.89 19.11
N LYS A 4 -12.56 -12.58 19.35
CA LYS A 4 -11.59 -11.73 18.65
C LYS A 4 -10.13 -12.16 18.84
N LYS A 5 -9.74 -12.54 20.07
CA LYS A 5 -8.36 -13.00 20.37
C LYS A 5 -8.08 -14.38 19.76
N LEU A 6 -9.09 -15.25 19.70
CA LEU A 6 -8.98 -16.54 19.02
C LEU A 6 -8.81 -16.37 17.50
N HIS A 7 -9.51 -15.40 16.89
CA HIS A 7 -9.37 -15.10 15.46
C HIS A 7 -7.99 -14.55 15.08
N ILE A 8 -7.42 -13.69 15.93
CA ILE A 8 -6.07 -13.13 15.71
C ILE A 8 -5.02 -14.25 15.78
N VAL A 9 -5.12 -15.13 16.78
CA VAL A 9 -4.18 -16.26 16.93
C VAL A 9 -4.29 -17.24 15.76
N ILE A 10 -5.50 -17.56 15.31
CA ILE A 10 -5.70 -18.44 14.15
C ILE A 10 -5.16 -17.81 12.87
N SER A 11 -5.38 -16.51 12.67
CA SER A 11 -4.87 -15.80 11.48
C SER A 11 -3.34 -15.75 11.45
N ALA A 12 -2.70 -15.53 12.61
CA ALA A 12 -1.24 -15.55 12.74
C ALA A 12 -0.65 -16.95 12.44
N LEU A 13 -1.30 -18.02 12.90
CA LEU A 13 -0.86 -19.40 12.63
C LEU A 13 -1.01 -19.79 11.15
N ILE A 14 -2.04 -19.27 10.47
CA ILE A 14 -2.25 -19.51 9.03
C ILE A 14 -1.15 -18.81 8.21
N ILE A 15 -0.83 -17.56 8.54
CA ILE A 15 0.24 -16.83 7.87
C ILE A 15 1.58 -17.55 8.07
N LEU A 16 1.87 -18.00 9.30
CA LEU A 16 3.10 -18.74 9.60
C LEU A 16 3.23 -20.06 8.81
N GLY A 17 2.12 -20.80 8.65
CA GLY A 17 2.10 -22.05 7.88
C GLY A 17 2.31 -21.86 6.38
N ILE A 18 1.78 -20.77 5.81
CA ILE A 18 1.99 -20.42 4.40
C ILE A 18 3.45 -20.05 4.15
N THR A 19 4.08 -19.30 5.07
CA THR A 19 5.50 -18.96 4.96
C THR A 19 6.40 -20.19 5.03
N LEU A 20 6.09 -21.15 5.90
CA LEU A 20 6.83 -22.42 6.03
C LEU A 20 6.77 -23.29 4.77
N LEU A 21 5.63 -23.32 4.07
CA LEU A 21 5.48 -24.06 2.82
C LEU A 21 6.30 -23.47 1.65
N PHE A 22 6.59 -22.16 1.70
CA PHE A 22 7.46 -21.49 0.72
C PHE A 22 8.94 -21.80 0.94
N PHE A 23 9.38 -21.96 2.18
CA PHE A 23 10.80 -22.25 2.49
C PHE A 23 11.18 -23.72 2.27
N LEU A 24 10.24 -24.66 2.39
CA LEU A 24 10.52 -26.10 2.22
C LEU A 24 10.59 -26.57 0.75
N ARG A 25 10.37 -25.69 -0.23
CA ARG A 25 10.25 -26.07 -1.67
C ARG A 25 11.48 -25.78 -2.55
N SER A 26 12.62 -25.35 -2.00
CA SER A 26 13.83 -25.11 -2.80
C SER A 26 14.58 -26.41 -3.17
N PRO A 27 14.86 -26.70 -4.45
CA PRO A 27 15.58 -27.89 -4.85
C PRO A 27 17.09 -27.76 -4.62
N LEU A 28 17.66 -28.71 -3.87
CA LEU A 28 19.11 -28.90 -3.69
C LEU A 28 19.80 -29.17 -5.04
N LYS A 29 20.62 -28.23 -5.52
CA LYS A 29 21.46 -28.42 -6.71
C LYS A 29 22.74 -29.19 -6.37
N GLN A 30 22.88 -30.36 -6.98
CA GLN A 30 24.09 -31.19 -7.02
C GLN A 30 25.26 -30.48 -7.69
N LYS A 31 26.45 -30.66 -7.11
CA LYS A 31 27.74 -30.14 -7.55
C LYS A 31 28.41 -31.17 -8.46
N SER A 32 28.79 -30.79 -9.68
CA SER A 32 29.71 -31.58 -10.52
C SER A 32 30.88 -30.72 -10.99
N GLU A 33 32.09 -31.16 -10.63
CA GLU A 33 33.36 -30.67 -11.14
C GLU A 33 33.57 -31.16 -12.59
N ASN A 34 34.11 -30.30 -13.48
CA ASN A 34 35.28 -30.64 -14.30
C ASN A 34 35.85 -29.46 -15.08
N ARG A 35 37.19 -29.49 -15.19
CA ARG A 35 38.11 -28.56 -15.87
C ARG A 35 37.95 -28.53 -17.39
N SER A 36 38.31 -27.40 -18.01
CA SER A 36 39.20 -27.38 -19.19
C SER A 36 39.88 -26.01 -19.36
N LYS A 37 41.18 -26.05 -19.71
CA LYS A 37 42.05 -24.93 -20.08
C LYS A 37 41.91 -24.60 -21.57
N ASP A 38 42.01 -23.32 -21.93
CA ASP A 38 43.10 -22.69 -22.72
C ASP A 38 42.60 -21.55 -23.65
N ASP A 39 43.40 -20.48 -23.63
CA ASP A 39 43.69 -19.46 -24.64
C ASP A 39 42.61 -18.55 -25.24
N SER A 40 42.64 -17.28 -24.82
CA SER A 40 42.54 -16.09 -25.70
C SER A 40 42.85 -14.80 -24.91
N ASN A 41 44.15 -14.55 -24.68
CA ASN A 41 44.69 -13.26 -24.24
C ASN A 41 44.75 -12.28 -25.42
N ASP A 42 43.97 -11.18 -25.41
CA ASP A 42 44.49 -9.87 -25.86
C ASP A 42 43.64 -8.61 -25.56
N ILE A 43 42.59 -8.65 -24.72
CA ILE A 43 41.75 -7.46 -24.42
C ILE A 43 41.72 -7.09 -22.91
N THR A 44 42.44 -7.83 -22.06
CA THR A 44 42.31 -7.74 -20.60
C THR A 44 43.38 -6.91 -19.89
N ARG A 45 44.13 -6.04 -20.57
CA ARG A 45 45.21 -5.26 -19.91
C ARG A 45 44.82 -3.89 -19.36
N ARG A 46 43.52 -3.52 -19.39
CA ARG A 46 43.04 -2.25 -18.81
C ARG A 46 41.77 -2.33 -17.94
N SER A 47 41.17 -3.51 -17.76
CA SER A 47 39.99 -3.69 -16.89
C SER A 47 40.29 -4.30 -15.50
N GLU A 48 41.55 -4.64 -15.20
CA GLU A 48 41.96 -5.23 -13.91
C GLU A 48 42.37 -4.20 -12.84
N ARG A 49 41.81 -2.98 -12.89
CA ARG A 49 41.72 -2.12 -11.70
C ARG A 49 40.27 -2.03 -11.27
N GLY A 50 39.89 -2.98 -10.41
CA GLY A 50 38.89 -2.78 -9.37
C GLY A 50 37.43 -2.81 -9.78
N VAL A 51 36.92 -3.96 -10.21
CA VAL A 51 35.57 -4.39 -9.78
C VAL A 51 35.77 -5.38 -8.64
N ALA A 52 36.22 -4.85 -7.49
CA ALA A 52 36.18 -5.58 -6.24
C ALA A 52 34.70 -5.70 -5.84
N GLY A 53 34.32 -6.87 -5.33
CA GLY A 53 32.93 -7.19 -4.97
C GLY A 53 32.27 -6.09 -4.15
N VAL A 54 30.96 -5.92 -4.37
CA VAL A 54 30.09 -5.08 -3.54
C VAL A 54 30.36 -5.46 -2.08
N PRO A 55 30.97 -4.58 -1.26
CA PRO A 55 31.28 -4.89 0.13
C PRO A 55 29.96 -4.99 0.90
N LYS A 56 29.87 -5.92 1.86
CA LYS A 56 28.78 -5.91 2.84
C LYS A 56 28.82 -4.58 3.60
N LEU A 57 27.82 -3.73 3.37
CA LEU A 57 27.68 -2.40 3.95
C LEU A 57 27.12 -2.51 5.39
N GLY A 58 27.98 -2.84 6.34
CA GLY A 58 27.69 -2.78 7.78
C GLY A 58 28.76 -2.03 8.59
N ASP A 59 29.97 -1.89 8.04
CA ASP A 59 31.08 -1.17 8.66
C ASP A 59 31.56 -0.06 7.71
N THR A 60 30.93 1.11 7.76
CA THR A 60 31.46 2.32 7.10
C THR A 60 32.68 2.84 7.88
N GLN A 61 33.81 2.13 7.76
CA GLN A 61 35.10 2.83 7.83
C GLN A 61 35.03 3.95 6.79
N LYS A 62 35.28 5.20 7.20
CA LYS A 62 35.39 6.37 6.30
C LYS A 62 36.28 6.01 5.12
N LYS A 63 35.69 5.61 3.99
CA LYS A 63 36.39 5.52 2.72
C LYS A 63 36.98 6.90 2.49
N ARG A 64 38.31 6.96 2.36
CA ARG A 64 38.94 8.18 1.83
C ARG A 64 38.65 8.17 0.34
N TYR A 65 37.82 9.11 -0.09
CA TYR A 65 37.63 9.38 -1.51
C TYR A 65 38.80 10.26 -1.96
N ASP A 66 39.49 9.84 -3.01
CA ASP A 66 40.57 10.63 -3.61
C ASP A 66 40.02 11.77 -4.50
N ASP A 67 38.78 11.62 -5.00
CA ASP A 67 38.04 12.64 -5.74
C ASP A 67 36.80 13.08 -4.90
N PRO A 68 36.65 14.37 -4.55
CA PRO A 68 35.48 14.84 -3.81
C PRO A 68 34.15 14.57 -4.52
N TRP A 69 34.16 14.42 -5.85
CA TRP A 69 32.98 14.04 -6.61
C TRP A 69 32.55 12.58 -6.39
N ASP A 70 33.47 11.67 -6.06
CA ASP A 70 33.12 10.28 -5.75
C ASP A 70 32.39 10.21 -4.40
N GLU A 71 32.86 10.99 -3.41
CA GLU A 71 32.16 11.16 -2.14
C GLU A 71 30.76 11.74 -2.34
N TRP A 72 30.64 12.71 -3.25
CA TRP A 72 29.36 13.34 -3.59
C TRP A 72 28.39 12.35 -4.23
N ILE A 73 28.86 11.52 -5.17
CA ILE A 73 28.04 10.49 -5.84
C ILE A 73 27.51 9.50 -4.80
N ASP A 74 28.36 9.02 -3.89
CA ASP A 74 27.96 8.08 -2.84
C ASP A 74 26.94 8.71 -1.88
N LYS A 75 27.21 9.93 -1.39
CA LYS A 75 26.29 10.65 -0.48
C LYS A 75 24.93 10.91 -1.12
N ARG A 76 24.90 11.36 -2.38
CA ARG A 76 23.65 11.59 -3.10
C ARG A 76 22.88 10.28 -3.31
N THR A 77 23.58 9.22 -3.70
CA THR A 77 22.95 7.90 -3.92
C THR A 77 22.33 7.40 -2.63
N GLU A 78 23.06 7.51 -1.51
CA GLU A 78 22.55 7.13 -0.19
C GLU A 78 21.30 7.92 0.19
N LEU A 79 21.33 9.25 0.03
CA LEU A 79 20.18 10.10 0.34
C LEU A 79 18.95 9.69 -0.48
N VAL A 80 19.10 9.50 -1.80
CA VAL A 80 17.99 9.13 -2.69
C VAL A 80 17.45 7.74 -2.34
N VAL A 81 18.33 6.77 -2.08
CA VAL A 81 17.92 5.43 -1.64
C VAL A 81 17.17 5.50 -0.31
N HIS A 82 17.65 6.29 0.64
CA HIS A 82 16.97 6.50 1.92
C HIS A 82 15.58 7.13 1.72
N MET A 83 15.45 8.17 0.89
CA MET A 83 14.16 8.79 0.57
C MET A 83 13.16 7.75 0.03
N PHE A 84 13.57 6.91 -0.94
CA PHE A 84 12.70 5.86 -1.48
C PHE A 84 12.31 4.81 -0.43
N MET A 85 13.24 4.40 0.43
CA MET A 85 12.98 3.43 1.50
C MET A 85 12.03 3.99 2.56
N THR A 86 12.12 5.29 2.86
CA THR A 86 11.31 5.94 3.90
C THR A 86 9.92 6.35 3.39
N GLU A 87 9.81 6.86 2.15
CA GLU A 87 8.53 7.30 1.58
C GLU A 87 7.72 6.16 0.98
N LEU A 88 8.37 5.12 0.46
CA LEU A 88 7.72 4.00 -0.25
C LEU A 88 8.19 2.63 0.30
N PRO A 89 8.12 2.39 1.63
CA PRO A 89 8.67 1.18 2.27
C PRO A 89 8.01 -0.12 1.78
N GLU A 90 6.77 -0.05 1.28
CA GLU A 90 6.04 -1.20 0.76
C GLU A 90 6.49 -1.62 -0.64
N LEU A 91 7.02 -0.68 -1.43
CA LEU A 91 7.46 -0.91 -2.81
C LEU A 91 8.93 -1.33 -2.89
N PHE A 92 9.75 -0.90 -1.93
CA PHE A 92 11.19 -1.13 -1.96
C PHE A 92 11.69 -1.69 -0.63
N THR A 93 12.04 -2.98 -0.65
CA THR A 93 12.66 -3.67 0.49
C THR A 93 14.13 -4.00 0.26
N ASP A 94 14.60 -3.95 -0.99
CA ASP A 94 15.97 -4.23 -1.37
C ASP A 94 16.75 -2.93 -1.61
N ARG A 95 17.43 -2.47 -0.55
CA ARG A 95 18.32 -1.30 -0.59
C ARG A 95 19.43 -1.44 -1.64
N ASP A 96 19.99 -2.64 -1.81
CA ASP A 96 21.08 -2.87 -2.77
C ASP A 96 20.59 -2.82 -4.21
N PHE A 97 19.34 -3.23 -4.45
CA PHE A 97 18.66 -3.01 -5.73
C PHE A 97 18.50 -1.51 -6.01
N LEU A 98 17.91 -0.74 -5.09
CA LEU A 98 17.75 0.71 -5.25
C LEU A 98 19.08 1.42 -5.46
N TRP A 99 20.12 1.03 -4.73
CA TRP A 99 21.46 1.58 -4.89
C TRP A 99 21.99 1.34 -6.30
N ARG A 100 21.86 0.12 -6.83
CA ARG A 100 22.31 -0.23 -8.19
C ARG A 100 21.57 0.54 -9.28
N GLN A 101 20.30 0.88 -9.08
CA GLN A 101 19.53 1.71 -10.02
C GLN A 101 19.92 3.20 -9.91
N THR A 102 20.08 3.69 -8.69
CA THR A 102 20.29 5.12 -8.42
C THR A 102 21.74 5.56 -8.69
N TYR A 103 22.72 4.68 -8.45
CA TYR A 103 24.14 5.03 -8.56
C TYR A 103 24.54 5.50 -9.98
N PRO A 104 24.19 4.81 -11.08
CA PRO A 104 24.46 5.30 -12.44
C PRO A 104 23.88 6.69 -12.71
N GLU A 105 22.70 7.00 -12.19
CA GLU A 105 22.08 8.32 -12.33
C GLU A 105 22.86 9.41 -11.58
N SER A 106 23.31 9.11 -10.36
CA SER A 106 24.20 9.99 -9.59
C SER A 106 25.52 10.24 -10.33
N VAL A 107 26.09 9.24 -10.99
CA VAL A 107 27.31 9.38 -11.82
C VAL A 107 27.06 10.30 -13.01
N GLU A 108 25.98 10.10 -13.77
CA GLU A 108 25.64 10.97 -14.91
C GLU A 108 25.30 12.40 -14.47
N MET A 109 24.67 12.56 -13.31
CA MET A 109 24.46 13.86 -12.70
C MET A 109 25.79 14.55 -12.37
N ALA A 110 26.72 13.86 -11.71
CA ALA A 110 28.04 14.39 -11.41
C ALA A 110 28.79 14.82 -12.69
N LYS A 111 28.72 14.04 -13.78
CA LYS A 111 29.30 14.43 -15.07
C LYS A 111 28.70 15.72 -15.63
N ARG A 112 27.40 15.94 -15.47
CA ARG A 112 26.73 17.19 -15.90
C ARG A 112 27.17 18.37 -15.03
N LEU A 113 27.20 18.20 -13.70
CA LEU A 113 27.57 19.24 -12.76
C LEU A 113 29.06 19.62 -12.86
N ARG A 114 29.96 18.66 -13.13
CA ARG A 114 31.39 18.92 -13.42
C ARG A 114 31.62 19.87 -14.61
N LYS A 115 30.65 20.05 -15.50
CA LYS A 115 30.74 21.04 -16.60
C LYS A 115 30.47 22.47 -16.13
N LYS A 116 29.79 22.65 -15.01
CA LYS A 116 29.36 23.94 -14.44
C LYS A 116 30.14 24.34 -13.19
N TYR A 117 30.60 23.36 -12.41
CA TYR A 117 31.23 23.57 -11.10
C TYR A 117 32.57 22.83 -11.01
N ASP A 118 33.59 23.49 -10.46
CA ASP A 118 34.91 22.91 -10.24
C ASP A 118 34.92 21.93 -9.04
N THR A 119 34.07 22.19 -8.04
CA THR A 119 33.87 21.34 -6.86
C THR A 119 32.42 20.86 -6.79
N PRO A 120 32.15 19.66 -6.23
CA PRO A 120 30.79 19.19 -6.09
C PRO A 120 29.96 20.12 -5.19
N PRO A 121 28.66 20.31 -5.49
CA PRO A 121 27.73 21.00 -4.60
C PRO A 121 27.59 20.27 -3.24
N GLN A 122 27.10 20.92 -2.18
CA GLN A 122 26.73 20.15 -0.98
C GLN A 122 25.51 19.25 -1.27
N VAL A 123 25.47 18.12 -0.56
CA VAL A 123 24.32 17.21 -0.52
C VAL A 123 23.79 17.27 0.91
N SER A 124 22.49 17.48 1.08
CA SER A 124 21.84 17.34 2.40
C SER A 124 22.19 16.00 3.03
N SER A 125 22.41 15.96 4.34
CA SER A 125 22.55 14.68 5.01
C SER A 125 21.20 13.96 5.11
N ILE A 126 21.23 12.65 5.37
CA ILE A 126 20.02 11.89 5.74
C ILE A 126 19.37 12.53 6.97
N GLU A 127 20.17 12.96 7.94
CA GLU A 127 19.68 13.63 9.15
C GLU A 127 18.99 14.97 8.81
N ASP A 128 19.48 15.73 7.83
CA ASP A 128 18.81 16.95 7.37
C ASP A 128 17.42 16.63 6.80
N TYR A 129 17.31 15.56 6.01
CA TYR A 129 16.04 15.08 5.46
C TYR A 129 15.08 14.59 6.56
N GLU A 130 15.55 13.75 7.48
CA GLU A 130 14.74 13.23 8.61
C GLU A 130 14.24 14.34 9.55
N ASN A 131 15.00 15.43 9.69
CA ASN A 131 14.60 16.60 10.46
C ASN A 131 13.70 17.58 9.67
N GLY A 132 13.22 17.20 8.48
CA GLY A 132 12.34 18.01 7.65
C GLY A 132 12.98 19.27 7.12
N LYS A 133 14.31 19.36 7.07
CA LYS A 133 14.98 20.47 6.39
C LYS A 133 14.77 20.32 4.89
N GLU A 134 14.65 21.45 4.21
CA GLU A 134 14.57 21.47 2.76
C GLU A 134 15.79 20.76 2.17
N VAL A 135 15.55 19.67 1.43
CA VAL A 135 16.61 18.92 0.76
C VAL A 135 17.13 19.77 -0.37
N ILE A 136 18.33 20.33 -0.20
CA ILE A 136 18.95 21.19 -1.21
C ILE A 136 19.60 20.27 -2.23
N PHE A 137 18.99 20.15 -3.40
CA PHE A 137 19.69 19.74 -4.60
C PHE A 137 20.11 21.02 -5.33
N GLU A 138 21.37 21.44 -5.16
CA GLU A 138 21.89 22.81 -5.39
C GLU A 138 21.77 23.41 -6.81
N ASP A 139 21.16 22.71 -7.75
CA ASP A 139 20.64 23.33 -8.97
C ASP A 139 19.17 22.89 -9.07
N PRO A 140 18.22 23.64 -8.47
CA PRO A 140 16.81 23.31 -8.51
C PRO A 140 16.29 23.11 -9.93
N ASP A 141 16.90 23.79 -10.91
CA ASP A 141 16.56 23.65 -12.32
C ASP A 141 17.18 22.39 -12.93
N ALA A 142 18.42 22.02 -12.60
CA ALA A 142 18.99 20.73 -13.05
C ALA A 142 18.43 19.53 -12.29
N LEU A 143 18.01 19.68 -11.04
CA LEU A 143 17.23 18.69 -10.32
C LEU A 143 15.85 18.59 -10.95
N LYS A 144 15.12 19.69 -11.16
CA LYS A 144 13.85 19.65 -11.89
C LYS A 144 14.04 19.04 -13.28
N GLU A 145 15.13 19.31 -13.97
CA GLU A 145 15.41 18.74 -15.30
C GLU A 145 15.85 17.28 -15.25
N ALA A 146 16.47 16.82 -14.17
CA ALA A 146 16.88 15.42 -13.98
C ALA A 146 15.78 14.56 -13.33
N LEU A 147 14.94 15.17 -12.50
CA LEU A 147 13.74 14.59 -11.89
C LEU A 147 12.52 14.72 -12.78
N LYS A 148 12.54 15.62 -13.79
CA LYS A 148 11.64 15.51 -14.93
C LYS A 148 11.81 14.07 -15.39
N PRO A 149 10.80 13.22 -15.20
CA PRO A 149 10.92 11.85 -15.63
C PRO A 149 11.24 11.96 -17.11
N LYS A 150 12.36 11.39 -17.54
CA LYS A 150 12.55 11.15 -18.97
C LYS A 150 11.56 10.06 -19.31
N TYR A 151 10.30 10.45 -19.44
CA TYR A 151 9.25 9.58 -19.89
C TYR A 151 9.76 8.99 -21.18
N ILE A 152 9.90 7.67 -21.21
CA ILE A 152 10.25 6.97 -22.44
C ILE A 152 9.11 7.26 -23.42
N ILE A 153 9.43 7.91 -24.53
CA ILE A 153 8.47 8.21 -25.59
C ILE A 153 8.58 7.09 -26.63
N HIS A 154 7.43 6.52 -27.01
CA HIS A 154 7.37 5.54 -28.07
C HIS A 154 7.00 6.23 -29.38
N GLU A 155 7.95 6.26 -30.32
CA GLU A 155 7.78 6.81 -31.67
C GLU A 155 7.63 5.71 -32.74
N GLY A 156 7.65 4.44 -32.32
CA GLY A 156 7.57 3.27 -33.19
C GLY A 156 6.16 2.96 -33.70
N PRO A 157 6.02 1.89 -34.50
CA PRO A 157 4.71 1.39 -34.88
C PRO A 157 3.97 0.86 -33.65
N GLN A 158 2.66 1.04 -33.59
CA GLN A 158 1.79 0.55 -32.52
C GLN A 158 1.57 -0.97 -32.65
N THR A 159 2.65 -1.74 -32.51
CA THR A 159 2.63 -3.22 -32.45
C THR A 159 3.14 -3.68 -31.10
N THR A 160 2.66 -4.84 -30.67
CA THR A 160 3.04 -5.48 -29.41
C THR A 160 4.55 -5.54 -29.21
N GLU A 161 5.30 -6.00 -30.23
CA GLU A 161 6.75 -6.16 -30.16
C GLU A 161 7.48 -4.82 -30.00
N ALA A 162 7.06 -3.79 -30.74
CA ALA A 162 7.72 -2.49 -30.71
C ALA A 162 7.45 -1.75 -29.39
N ILE A 163 6.24 -1.89 -28.85
CA ILE A 163 5.87 -1.34 -27.53
C ILE A 163 6.67 -2.04 -26.43
N MET A 164 6.71 -3.38 -26.45
CA MET A 164 7.49 -4.16 -25.49
C MET A 164 8.99 -3.83 -25.58
N GLU A 165 9.56 -3.75 -26.77
CA GLU A 165 10.97 -3.36 -26.97
C GLU A 165 11.28 -1.98 -26.36
N THR A 166 10.33 -1.05 -26.46
CA THR A 166 10.48 0.30 -25.92
C THR A 166 10.42 0.33 -24.39
N TYR A 167 9.49 -0.40 -23.78
CA TYR A 167 9.13 -0.23 -22.37
C TYR A 167 9.55 -1.37 -21.44
N ASP A 168 9.77 -2.60 -21.92
CA ASP A 168 9.96 -3.76 -21.03
C ASP A 168 11.24 -3.70 -20.22
N ALA A 169 12.32 -3.16 -20.76
CA ALA A 169 13.57 -3.02 -20.01
C ALA A 169 13.36 -2.13 -18.77
N TRP A 170 12.61 -1.03 -18.94
CA TRP A 170 12.23 -0.15 -17.85
C TRP A 170 11.23 -0.84 -16.90
N TYR A 171 10.16 -1.41 -17.45
CA TYR A 171 9.08 -2.01 -16.65
C TYR A 171 9.58 -3.18 -15.81
N ASN A 172 10.37 -4.10 -16.37
CA ASN A 172 10.96 -5.23 -15.64
C ASN A 172 12.02 -4.78 -14.62
N GLY A 173 12.59 -3.58 -14.81
CA GLY A 173 13.46 -2.95 -13.82
C GLY A 173 12.65 -2.39 -12.66
N ALA A 174 11.58 -1.65 -12.94
CA ALA A 174 10.77 -0.97 -11.92
C ALA A 174 9.83 -1.92 -11.16
N TYR A 175 9.34 -2.97 -11.82
CA TYR A 175 8.39 -3.92 -11.27
C TYR A 175 8.98 -5.32 -11.36
N SER A 176 9.16 -5.96 -10.21
CA SER A 176 9.56 -7.37 -10.17
C SER A 176 8.52 -8.21 -10.93
N ALA A 177 8.97 -9.26 -11.60
CA ALA A 177 8.08 -10.17 -12.32
C ALA A 177 7.04 -10.72 -11.34
N THR A 178 5.81 -10.20 -11.43
CA THR A 178 4.66 -10.67 -10.68
C THR A 178 4.22 -11.98 -11.32
N GLY A 179 4.95 -13.06 -11.03
CA GLY A 179 4.88 -14.33 -11.77
C GLY A 179 3.46 -14.86 -12.00
N ASN A 180 2.54 -14.61 -11.05
CA ASN A 180 1.14 -15.02 -11.19
C ASN A 180 0.37 -14.27 -12.31
N ILE A 181 0.72 -13.02 -12.61
CA ILE A 181 -0.03 -12.19 -13.56
C ILE A 181 0.39 -12.50 -15.00
N ASP A 182 1.67 -12.80 -15.25
CA ASP A 182 2.15 -13.23 -16.57
C ASP A 182 1.61 -14.61 -16.96
N GLU A 183 1.17 -15.44 -15.99
CA GLU A 183 0.47 -16.70 -16.25
C GLU A 183 -0.99 -16.47 -16.68
N THR A 184 -1.74 -15.63 -15.98
CA THR A 184 -3.17 -15.39 -16.28
C THR A 184 -3.37 -14.43 -17.46
N TYR A 185 -2.56 -13.38 -17.54
CA TYR A 185 -2.66 -12.34 -18.57
C TYR A 185 -1.30 -12.15 -19.25
N PRO A 186 -0.83 -13.04 -20.14
CA PRO A 186 0.48 -12.87 -20.78
C PRO A 186 0.65 -11.46 -21.36
N ARG A 187 1.75 -10.79 -21.03
CA ARG A 187 1.95 -9.35 -21.33
C ARG A 187 1.74 -9.00 -22.80
N ALA A 188 2.29 -9.82 -23.70
CA ALA A 188 2.15 -9.62 -25.13
C ALA A 188 0.68 -9.71 -25.59
N GLU A 189 -0.07 -10.68 -25.05
CA GLU A 189 -1.49 -10.85 -25.36
C GLU A 189 -2.33 -9.68 -24.81
N TRP A 190 -2.01 -9.23 -23.59
CA TRP A 190 -2.64 -8.06 -22.99
C TRP A 190 -2.42 -6.79 -23.79
N ILE A 191 -1.17 -6.51 -24.20
CA ILE A 191 -0.87 -5.35 -25.06
C ILE A 191 -1.61 -5.46 -26.39
N GLN A 192 -1.64 -6.64 -26.99
CA GLN A 192 -2.37 -6.87 -28.24
C GLN A 192 -3.88 -6.62 -28.06
N GLU A 193 -4.47 -7.03 -26.95
CA GLU A 193 -5.87 -6.76 -26.62
C GLU A 193 -6.14 -5.26 -26.51
N LEU A 194 -5.28 -4.51 -25.80
CA LEU A 194 -5.37 -3.06 -25.69
C LEU A 194 -5.26 -2.36 -27.06
N LEU A 195 -4.32 -2.78 -27.91
CA LEU A 195 -4.20 -2.28 -29.27
C LEU A 195 -5.47 -2.55 -30.09
N ASN A 196 -6.07 -3.73 -29.95
CA ASN A 196 -7.34 -4.07 -30.60
C ASN A 196 -8.51 -3.20 -30.10
N MET A 197 -8.43 -2.71 -28.87
CA MET A 197 -9.37 -1.73 -28.31
C MET A 197 -9.08 -0.28 -28.74
N GLY A 198 -8.05 -0.05 -29.54
CA GLY A 198 -7.65 1.28 -30.02
C GLY A 198 -6.80 2.08 -29.03
N VAL A 199 -6.26 1.44 -27.99
CA VAL A 199 -5.31 2.08 -27.07
C VAL A 199 -4.02 2.40 -27.81
N THR A 200 -3.50 3.61 -27.62
CA THR A 200 -2.20 4.03 -28.15
C THR A 200 -1.22 4.25 -27.02
N PHE A 201 0.01 3.76 -27.19
CA PHE A 201 1.11 3.94 -26.25
C PHE A 201 2.07 4.97 -26.83
N LYS A 202 2.06 6.17 -26.28
CA LYS A 202 2.96 7.28 -26.65
C LYS A 202 4.01 7.51 -25.59
N THR A 203 3.64 7.30 -24.32
CA THR A 203 4.50 7.58 -23.18
C THR A 203 4.64 6.38 -22.26
N GLN A 204 5.70 6.38 -21.47
CA GLN A 204 5.91 5.44 -20.37
C GLN A 204 4.73 5.44 -19.39
N HIS A 205 4.07 6.59 -19.21
CA HIS A 205 2.90 6.69 -18.34
C HIS A 205 1.75 5.83 -18.87
N ASP A 206 1.41 5.96 -20.16
CA ASP A 206 0.37 5.15 -20.82
C ASP A 206 0.62 3.65 -20.62
N TYR A 207 1.87 3.23 -20.84
CA TYR A 207 2.27 1.84 -20.64
C TYR A 207 2.12 1.39 -19.19
N SER A 208 2.62 2.19 -18.25
CA SER A 208 2.54 1.91 -16.82
C SER A 208 1.10 1.82 -16.32
N LEU A 209 0.23 2.73 -16.76
CA LEU A 209 -1.18 2.75 -16.41
C LEU A 209 -1.86 1.48 -16.89
N MET A 210 -1.65 1.09 -18.15
CA MET A 210 -2.23 -0.12 -18.72
C MET A 210 -1.68 -1.42 -18.11
N MET A 211 -0.43 -1.44 -17.65
CA MET A 211 0.10 -2.56 -16.86
C MET A 211 -0.47 -2.59 -15.43
N TYR A 212 -0.74 -1.43 -14.83
CA TYR A 212 -1.45 -1.36 -13.56
C TYR A 212 -2.90 -1.86 -13.71
N SER A 213 -3.60 -1.45 -14.77
CA SER A 213 -4.95 -1.96 -15.09
C SER A 213 -4.94 -3.48 -15.24
N ARG A 214 -3.92 -4.05 -15.89
CA ARG A 214 -3.72 -5.50 -15.99
C ARG A 214 -3.68 -6.18 -14.62
N TYR A 215 -2.90 -5.62 -13.69
CA TYR A 215 -2.82 -6.13 -12.32
C TYR A 215 -4.18 -6.09 -11.64
N ARG A 216 -4.90 -4.98 -11.75
CA ARG A 216 -6.21 -4.81 -11.12
C ARG A 216 -7.27 -5.74 -11.71
N ILE A 217 -7.28 -5.91 -13.02
CA ILE A 217 -8.16 -6.87 -13.70
C ILE A 217 -7.90 -8.29 -13.20
N ALA A 218 -6.64 -8.71 -13.09
CA ALA A 218 -6.30 -10.02 -12.54
C ALA A 218 -6.72 -10.19 -11.07
N GLU A 219 -6.64 -9.12 -10.27
CA GLU A 219 -7.05 -9.14 -8.85
C GLU A 219 -8.57 -9.32 -8.66
N VAL A 220 -9.38 -8.79 -9.59
CA VAL A 220 -10.84 -8.77 -9.46
C VAL A 220 -11.54 -9.88 -10.24
N GLU A 221 -10.87 -10.57 -11.16
CA GLU A 221 -11.45 -11.64 -11.99
C GLU A 221 -12.23 -12.67 -11.17
N ASP A 222 -11.61 -13.21 -10.12
CA ASP A 222 -12.19 -14.22 -9.23
C ASP A 222 -13.13 -13.64 -8.15
N LYS A 223 -13.45 -12.34 -8.21
CA LYS A 223 -14.27 -11.61 -7.23
C LYS A 223 -15.51 -10.99 -7.87
N PRO A 224 -16.53 -11.79 -8.22
CA PRO A 224 -17.74 -11.29 -8.87
C PRO A 224 -18.47 -10.21 -8.09
N GLU A 225 -18.39 -10.22 -6.76
CA GLU A 225 -18.93 -9.16 -5.91
C GLU A 225 -18.27 -7.80 -6.12
N GLU A 226 -17.05 -7.72 -6.67
CA GLU A 226 -16.40 -6.46 -6.98
C GLU A 226 -16.87 -5.92 -8.33
N TRP A 227 -16.70 -6.68 -9.41
CA TRP A 227 -17.07 -6.22 -10.76
C TRP A 227 -18.59 -6.16 -11.01
N ALA A 228 -19.41 -6.86 -10.22
CA ALA A 228 -20.87 -6.73 -10.28
C ALA A 228 -21.45 -5.65 -9.33
N SER A 229 -20.60 -4.91 -8.60
CA SER A 229 -21.08 -3.95 -7.58
C SER A 229 -21.16 -2.50 -8.04
N GLY A 230 -20.53 -2.15 -9.16
CA GLY A 230 -20.38 -0.74 -9.56
C GLY A 230 -19.10 -0.08 -9.05
N LYS A 231 -18.21 -0.83 -8.38
CA LYS A 231 -16.91 -0.33 -7.89
C LYS A 231 -16.02 0.17 -9.03
N TYR A 232 -15.04 1.00 -8.68
CA TYR A 232 -14.05 1.55 -9.61
C TYR A 232 -14.66 2.43 -10.71
N GLY A 233 -15.88 2.94 -10.50
CA GLY A 233 -16.58 3.78 -11.46
C GLY A 233 -16.97 3.04 -12.74
N VAL A 234 -17.09 1.71 -12.70
CA VAL A 234 -17.58 0.88 -13.80
C VAL A 234 -18.97 0.39 -13.44
N ALA A 235 -19.96 0.60 -14.31
CA ALA A 235 -21.32 0.13 -14.05
C ALA A 235 -21.35 -1.38 -13.76
N PRO A 236 -22.24 -1.88 -12.87
CA PRO A 236 -22.39 -3.31 -12.62
C PRO A 236 -22.55 -4.12 -13.90
N MET A 237 -21.70 -5.13 -14.09
CA MET A 237 -21.76 -6.03 -15.24
C MET A 237 -22.09 -7.47 -14.79
N ASP A 238 -22.77 -8.22 -15.66
CA ASP A 238 -23.06 -9.64 -15.44
C ASP A 238 -21.91 -10.56 -15.95
N ASN A 239 -20.97 -10.00 -16.71
CA ASN A 239 -19.89 -10.70 -17.37
C ASN A 239 -18.56 -9.99 -17.14
N PHE A 240 -17.55 -10.77 -16.73
CA PHE A 240 -16.22 -10.25 -16.45
C PHE A 240 -15.51 -9.65 -17.67
N GLU A 241 -15.67 -10.21 -18.88
CA GLU A 241 -15.08 -9.66 -20.11
C GLU A 241 -15.67 -8.29 -20.47
N ASP A 242 -16.97 -8.09 -20.23
CA ASP A 242 -17.61 -6.79 -20.43
C ASP A 242 -17.15 -5.78 -19.38
N TYR A 243 -17.02 -6.22 -18.11
CA TYR A 243 -16.39 -5.41 -17.07
C TYR A 243 -14.97 -5.01 -17.41
N LYS A 244 -14.13 -5.96 -17.85
CA LYS A 244 -12.73 -5.76 -18.21
C LYS A 244 -12.60 -4.67 -19.28
N LYS A 245 -13.41 -4.74 -20.33
CA LYS A 245 -13.46 -3.71 -21.38
C LYS A 245 -13.92 -2.36 -20.84
N ALA A 246 -14.98 -2.34 -20.04
CA ALA A 246 -15.50 -1.10 -19.47
C ALA A 246 -14.51 -0.43 -18.50
N TYR A 247 -13.79 -1.22 -17.71
CA TYR A 247 -12.72 -0.77 -16.82
C TYR A 247 -11.58 -0.13 -17.60
N ILE A 248 -11.07 -0.79 -18.64
CA ILE A 248 -10.02 -0.22 -19.51
C ILE A 248 -10.49 1.10 -20.13
N GLN A 249 -11.72 1.14 -20.66
CA GLN A 249 -12.27 2.38 -21.23
C GLN A 249 -12.42 3.50 -20.18
N ARG A 250 -12.74 3.15 -18.93
CA ARG A 250 -12.82 4.10 -17.83
C ARG A 250 -11.46 4.70 -17.46
N GLU A 251 -10.40 3.89 -17.49
CA GLU A 251 -9.01 4.34 -17.26
C GLU A 251 -8.54 5.25 -18.41
N LEU A 252 -8.84 4.89 -19.66
CA LEU A 252 -8.51 5.73 -20.82
C LEU A 252 -9.25 7.08 -20.77
N TRP A 253 -10.53 7.07 -20.42
CA TRP A 253 -11.28 8.31 -20.23
C TRP A 253 -10.69 9.16 -19.10
N ALA A 254 -10.30 8.55 -17.97
CA ALA A 254 -9.65 9.26 -16.87
C ALA A 254 -8.36 9.94 -17.32
N GLN A 255 -7.50 9.20 -18.02
CA GLN A 255 -6.27 9.73 -18.58
C GLN A 255 -6.55 10.90 -19.53
N GLN A 256 -7.51 10.74 -20.45
CA GLN A 256 -7.86 11.80 -21.39
C GLN A 256 -8.38 13.06 -20.69
N GLN A 257 -9.22 12.93 -19.65
CA GLN A 257 -9.67 14.08 -18.86
C GLN A 257 -8.51 14.79 -18.19
N PHE A 258 -7.56 14.04 -17.64
CA PHE A 258 -6.36 14.59 -17.03
C PHE A 258 -5.49 15.34 -18.04
N GLU A 259 -5.23 14.76 -19.22
CA GLU A 259 -4.46 15.40 -20.30
C GLU A 259 -5.13 16.69 -20.78
N LEU A 260 -6.44 16.67 -21.01
CA LEU A 260 -7.21 17.86 -21.41
C LEU A 260 -7.15 18.96 -20.34
N ALA A 261 -7.23 18.59 -19.06
CA ALA A 261 -7.13 19.54 -17.97
C ALA A 261 -5.72 20.14 -17.86
N GLN A 262 -4.67 19.33 -18.07
CA GLN A 262 -3.29 19.80 -18.07
C GLN A 262 -2.97 20.69 -19.29
N GLU A 263 -3.56 20.40 -20.45
CA GLU A 263 -3.46 21.27 -21.63
C GLU A 263 -4.16 22.63 -21.38
N ALA A 264 -5.33 22.61 -20.74
CA ALA A 264 -6.06 23.83 -20.39
C ALA A 264 -5.41 24.64 -19.26
N ASP A 265 -4.81 23.96 -18.28
CA ASP A 265 -4.13 24.55 -17.13
C ASP A 265 -2.87 23.73 -16.79
N PRO A 266 -1.67 24.17 -17.21
CA PRO A 266 -0.41 23.45 -16.96
C PRO A 266 -0.05 23.27 -15.48
N GLU A 267 -0.73 23.96 -14.54
CA GLU A 267 -0.54 23.74 -13.11
C GLU A 267 -1.25 22.49 -12.59
N VAL A 268 -2.15 21.89 -13.38
CA VAL A 268 -2.82 20.63 -13.06
C VAL A 268 -1.79 19.50 -12.94
N ASN A 269 -1.78 18.88 -11.77
CA ASN A 269 -0.79 17.89 -11.36
C ASN A 269 -1.39 16.56 -10.89
N GLY A 270 -2.72 16.43 -10.92
CA GLY A 270 -3.42 15.18 -10.68
C GLY A 270 -4.92 15.29 -10.93
N ALA A 271 -5.65 14.27 -10.53
CA ALA A 271 -7.10 14.17 -10.72
C ALA A 271 -7.72 13.34 -9.59
N ILE A 272 -8.96 13.67 -9.24
CA ILE A 272 -9.81 12.85 -8.37
C ILE A 272 -10.97 12.33 -9.21
N PHE A 273 -11.23 11.03 -9.06
CA PHE A 273 -12.36 10.31 -9.64
C PHE A 273 -13.11 9.61 -8.52
N PHE A 274 -14.40 9.38 -8.72
CA PHE A 274 -15.27 8.75 -7.72
C PHE A 274 -15.89 7.49 -8.27
N ASP A 275 -15.96 6.46 -7.44
CA ASP A 275 -16.59 5.18 -7.79
C ASP A 275 -18.11 5.32 -7.94
N ASP A 276 -18.74 6.12 -7.07
CA ASP A 276 -20.18 6.37 -7.02
C ASP A 276 -20.64 7.49 -7.97
N ALA A 277 -19.70 8.23 -8.56
CA ALA A 277 -19.96 9.26 -9.57
C ALA A 277 -18.91 9.18 -10.70
N PRO A 278 -19.02 8.15 -11.57
CA PRO A 278 -17.96 7.81 -12.52
C PRO A 278 -17.68 8.89 -13.55
N ASP A 279 -18.66 9.75 -13.86
CA ASP A 279 -18.52 10.84 -14.83
C ASP A 279 -17.92 12.12 -14.21
N VAL A 280 -17.65 12.12 -12.91
CA VAL A 280 -17.10 13.27 -12.20
C VAL A 280 -15.58 13.23 -12.22
N PHE A 281 -15.01 14.32 -12.73
CA PHE A 281 -13.57 14.56 -12.82
C PHE A 281 -13.24 15.88 -12.12
N LEU A 282 -12.33 15.82 -11.14
CA LEU A 282 -11.87 17.00 -10.40
C LEU A 282 -10.35 17.17 -10.54
N PRO A 283 -9.87 18.12 -11.36
CA PRO A 283 -8.44 18.31 -11.58
C PRO A 283 -7.75 18.93 -10.36
N THR A 284 -6.72 18.25 -9.84
CA THR A 284 -5.94 18.76 -8.71
C THR A 284 -4.80 19.64 -9.21
N LYS A 285 -4.50 20.70 -8.45
CA LYS A 285 -3.31 21.54 -8.64
C LYS A 285 -2.84 22.12 -7.31
N LYS A 286 -1.68 22.78 -7.32
CA LYS A 286 -1.13 23.44 -6.13
C LYS A 286 -2.15 24.40 -5.51
N ASN A 287 -2.30 24.35 -4.19
CA ASN A 287 -3.24 25.15 -3.42
C ASN A 287 -4.72 25.01 -3.82
N ARG A 288 -5.13 23.92 -4.48
CA ARG A 288 -6.55 23.62 -4.74
C ARG A 288 -7.07 22.57 -3.78
N LEU A 289 -8.27 22.79 -3.26
CA LEU A 289 -8.96 21.89 -2.35
C LEU A 289 -10.44 21.74 -2.74
N TYR A 290 -10.91 20.51 -2.75
CA TYR A 290 -12.32 20.17 -2.91
C TYR A 290 -12.91 19.81 -1.55
N VAL A 291 -14.06 20.42 -1.22
CA VAL A 291 -14.77 20.20 0.04
C VAL A 291 -16.17 19.68 -0.28
N TYR A 292 -16.43 18.44 0.06
CA TYR A 292 -17.76 17.83 0.01
C TYR A 292 -18.34 17.78 1.41
N ARG A 293 -19.56 18.31 1.56
CA ARG A 293 -20.31 18.23 2.81
C ARG A 293 -21.43 17.22 2.62
N ASP A 294 -21.36 16.12 3.35
CA ASP A 294 -22.46 15.16 3.35
C ASP A 294 -23.71 15.84 3.97
N PRO A 295 -24.83 15.95 3.23
CA PRO A 295 -26.04 16.56 3.77
C PRO A 295 -26.65 15.73 4.90
N ASN A 296 -26.36 14.43 4.96
CA ASN A 296 -26.91 13.52 5.96
C ASN A 296 -26.02 13.38 7.19
N VAL A 297 -24.73 13.69 7.05
CA VAL A 297 -23.76 13.63 8.14
C VAL A 297 -23.00 14.95 8.17
N PRO A 298 -23.58 15.99 8.79
CA PRO A 298 -23.03 17.33 8.71
C PRO A 298 -21.62 17.47 9.34
N ASP A 299 -21.21 16.49 10.17
CA ASP A 299 -19.85 16.27 10.69
C ASP A 299 -18.83 15.75 9.66
N VAL A 300 -19.29 14.98 8.66
CA VAL A 300 -18.39 14.31 7.71
C VAL A 300 -18.23 15.19 6.49
N MET A 301 -17.25 16.09 6.57
CA MET A 301 -16.72 16.71 5.36
C MET A 301 -15.59 15.86 4.80
N LYS A 302 -15.79 15.37 3.58
CA LYS A 302 -14.71 14.75 2.80
C LYS A 302 -13.94 15.88 2.12
N ARG A 303 -12.61 15.74 2.10
CA ARG A 303 -11.72 16.71 1.47
C ARG A 303 -10.77 15.97 0.55
N TRP A 304 -10.54 16.54 -0.62
CA TRP A 304 -9.57 16.02 -1.58
C TRP A 304 -8.72 17.17 -2.13
N GLY A 305 -7.45 16.88 -2.41
CA GLY A 305 -6.46 17.86 -2.84
C GLY A 305 -5.25 17.90 -1.92
N GLN A 306 -4.53 19.02 -1.91
CA GLN A 306 -3.31 19.16 -1.12
C GLN A 306 -3.63 19.21 0.38
N PRO A 307 -2.84 18.54 1.25
CA PRO A 307 -3.07 18.56 2.69
C PRO A 307 -2.96 19.99 3.24
N LEU A 308 -3.89 20.35 4.14
CA LEU A 308 -3.88 21.60 4.89
C LEU A 308 -3.11 21.43 6.20
N THR A 309 -2.52 22.52 6.70
CA THR A 309 -2.08 22.56 8.11
C THR A 309 -3.29 22.44 9.04
N THR A 310 -3.06 22.02 10.28
CA THR A 310 -4.14 21.86 11.27
C THR A 310 -4.93 23.15 11.49
N LYS A 311 -4.25 24.30 11.53
CA LYS A 311 -4.88 25.62 11.64
C LYS A 311 -5.74 25.94 10.41
N GLN A 312 -5.18 25.80 9.21
CA GLN A 312 -5.93 26.03 7.97
C GLN A 312 -7.15 25.12 7.84
N HIS A 313 -7.01 23.87 8.26
CA HIS A 313 -8.13 22.93 8.30
C HIS A 313 -9.21 23.42 9.28
N PHE A 314 -8.83 23.81 10.50
CA PHE A 314 -9.78 24.32 11.48
C PHE A 314 -10.49 25.59 10.98
N ASP A 315 -9.73 26.57 10.49
CA ASP A 315 -10.25 27.84 9.99
C ASP A 315 -11.22 27.62 8.82
N LEU A 316 -10.86 26.75 7.87
CA LEU A 316 -11.74 26.41 6.75
C LEU A 316 -13.04 25.74 7.21
N MET A 317 -12.96 24.83 8.16
CA MET A 317 -14.10 24.00 8.55
C MET A 317 -15.07 24.75 9.48
N TYR A 318 -14.54 25.42 10.49
CA TYR A 318 -15.34 25.98 11.58
C TYR A 318 -15.58 27.48 11.43
N ARG A 319 -14.62 28.21 10.84
CA ARG A 319 -14.77 29.65 10.56
C ARG A 319 -15.22 29.89 9.11
N GLY A 320 -15.07 28.89 8.25
CA GLY A 320 -15.26 29.05 6.82
C GLY A 320 -14.17 29.92 6.18
N GLU A 321 -13.05 30.15 6.84
CA GLU A 321 -11.98 31.01 6.33
C GLU A 321 -11.14 30.22 5.32
N HIS A 322 -11.07 30.71 4.08
CA HIS A 322 -10.24 30.08 3.06
C HIS A 322 -8.77 30.39 3.36
N PRO A 323 -7.87 29.39 3.32
CA PRO A 323 -6.44 29.64 3.44
C PRO A 323 -5.97 30.61 2.35
N GLU A 324 -5.10 31.56 2.70
CA GLU A 324 -4.63 32.57 1.76
C GLU A 324 -3.92 31.92 0.55
N GLY A 325 -4.30 32.32 -0.66
CA GLY A 325 -3.75 31.77 -1.90
C GLY A 325 -4.27 30.38 -2.28
N TRP A 326 -5.32 29.89 -1.62
CA TRP A 326 -5.98 28.63 -1.96
C TRP A 326 -7.28 28.83 -2.74
N GLU A 327 -7.50 27.92 -3.69
CA GLU A 327 -8.76 27.76 -4.41
C GLU A 327 -9.56 26.65 -3.72
N VAL A 328 -10.61 27.04 -2.97
CA VAL A 328 -11.51 26.11 -2.29
C VAL A 328 -12.79 25.96 -3.09
N ILE A 329 -13.03 24.75 -3.59
CA ILE A 329 -14.19 24.38 -4.40
C ILE A 329 -15.12 23.52 -3.56
N TYR A 330 -16.37 23.97 -3.40
CA TYR A 330 -17.38 23.21 -2.65
C TYR A 330 -18.21 22.35 -3.59
N LEU A 331 -18.51 21.14 -3.15
CA LEU A 331 -19.26 20.14 -3.89
C LEU A 331 -20.58 19.83 -3.19
N ASP A 332 -21.64 19.62 -3.96
CA ASP A 332 -22.92 19.11 -3.48
C ASP A 332 -22.93 17.57 -3.34
N GLU A 333 -24.07 17.01 -2.93
CA GLU A 333 -24.27 15.56 -2.76
C GLU A 333 -24.08 14.73 -4.04
N ASN A 334 -24.18 15.38 -5.21
CA ASN A 334 -23.97 14.77 -6.53
C ASN A 334 -22.61 15.19 -7.13
N TYR A 335 -21.71 15.73 -6.30
CA TYR A 335 -20.39 16.24 -6.66
C TYR A 335 -20.39 17.39 -7.69
N ASN A 336 -21.50 18.11 -7.85
CA ASN A 336 -21.51 19.33 -8.65
C ASN A 336 -20.85 20.47 -7.90
N VAL A 337 -20.14 21.33 -8.63
CA VAL A 337 -19.54 22.54 -8.06
C VAL A 337 -20.64 23.51 -7.63
N LEU A 338 -20.64 23.84 -6.34
CA LEU A 338 -21.53 24.85 -5.78
C LEU A 338 -21.04 26.25 -6.17
N SER A 339 -21.95 27.08 -6.67
CA SER A 339 -21.66 28.48 -7.00
C SER A 339 -21.50 29.35 -5.76
N GLU A 340 -22.06 28.93 -4.62
CA GLU A 340 -22.01 29.63 -3.34
C GLU A 340 -21.37 28.72 -2.29
N LYS A 341 -20.55 29.33 -1.44
CA LYS A 341 -19.95 28.65 -0.30
C LYS A 341 -21.07 28.17 0.65
N PRO A 342 -21.04 26.91 1.11
CA PRO A 342 -21.95 26.42 2.14
C PRO A 342 -21.90 27.30 3.40
N PRO A 343 -23.02 27.45 4.13
CA PRO A 343 -23.01 28.17 5.38
C PRO A 343 -21.95 27.59 6.32
N HIS A 344 -21.20 28.47 6.98
CA HIS A 344 -20.19 28.07 7.95
C HIS A 344 -20.84 27.21 9.03
N VAL A 345 -20.06 26.26 9.57
CA VAL A 345 -20.50 25.44 10.69
C VAL A 345 -20.74 26.37 11.88
N THR A 346 -22.01 26.57 12.27
CA THR A 346 -22.33 27.36 13.46
C THR A 346 -22.30 26.48 14.71
N ARG A 347 -22.22 27.13 15.87
CA ARG A 347 -22.33 26.46 17.18
C ARG A 347 -23.62 25.65 17.31
N GLU A 348 -24.71 26.16 16.75
CA GLU A 348 -26.01 25.48 16.72
C GLU A 348 -25.99 24.25 15.83
N MET A 349 -25.29 24.30 14.68
CA MET A 349 -25.11 23.13 13.82
C MET A 349 -24.35 22.04 14.57
N VAL A 350 -23.26 22.38 15.26
CA VAL A 350 -22.49 21.42 16.08
C VAL A 350 -23.30 20.85 17.25
N ARG A 351 -24.32 21.57 17.76
CA ARG A 351 -25.23 21.02 18.79
C ARG A 351 -26.15 19.92 18.25
N GLU A 352 -26.37 19.89 16.94
CA GLU A 352 -27.18 18.86 16.28
C GLU A 352 -26.32 17.66 15.82
N TRP A 353 -25.00 17.71 16.05
CA TRP A 353 -24.00 16.73 15.61
C TRP A 353 -23.78 15.63 16.65
N ASP A 354 -23.32 14.46 16.19
CA ASP A 354 -22.84 13.43 17.10
C ASP A 354 -21.53 13.90 17.73
N LEU A 355 -21.45 13.83 19.06
CA LEU A 355 -20.37 14.40 19.87
C LEU A 355 -18.95 14.05 19.37
N PRO A 356 -18.01 15.02 19.31
CA PRO A 356 -16.61 14.73 19.02
C PRO A 356 -16.04 13.76 20.08
N PRO A 357 -15.02 12.95 19.75
CA PRO A 357 -14.45 11.99 20.70
C PRO A 357 -13.86 12.71 21.92
N GLU A 358 -13.96 12.09 23.10
CA GLU A 358 -13.59 12.71 24.39
C GLU A 358 -12.09 13.10 24.47
N ASN A 359 -11.25 12.52 23.61
CA ASN A 359 -9.81 12.76 23.54
C ASN A 359 -9.38 13.76 22.45
N TRP A 360 -10.31 14.49 21.83
CA TRP A 360 -9.95 15.50 20.82
C TRP A 360 -9.27 16.71 21.48
N ALA A 361 -8.06 17.06 21.02
CA ALA A 361 -7.28 18.19 21.52
C ALA A 361 -7.30 19.36 20.53
N LEU A 362 -7.37 20.59 21.06
CA LEU A 362 -7.43 21.79 20.23
C LEU A 362 -6.02 22.06 19.67
N PRO A 363 -5.88 22.35 18.37
CA PRO A 363 -4.58 22.70 17.80
C PRO A 363 -4.00 23.95 18.46
N GLU A 364 -2.67 23.98 18.62
CA GLU A 364 -1.97 25.14 19.19
C GLU A 364 -2.27 26.42 18.39
N GLY A 365 -2.54 27.52 19.09
CA GLY A 365 -2.82 28.82 18.47
C GLY A 365 -4.23 28.98 17.87
N VAL A 366 -5.13 28.03 18.07
CA VAL A 366 -6.54 28.16 17.70
C VAL A 366 -7.35 28.68 18.89
N GLU A 367 -8.03 29.81 18.70
CA GLU A 367 -9.05 30.31 19.64
C GLU A 367 -10.42 29.80 19.22
N LEU A 368 -11.12 29.11 20.12
CA LEU A 368 -12.50 28.69 19.88
C LEU A 368 -13.44 29.90 19.90
N PRO A 369 -14.53 29.88 19.10
CA PRO A 369 -15.60 30.84 19.27
C PRO A 369 -16.13 30.81 20.70
N GLU A 370 -16.45 31.99 21.24
CA GLU A 370 -16.99 32.12 22.61
C GLU A 370 -18.21 31.20 22.81
N GLY A 371 -18.15 30.35 23.83
CA GLY A 371 -19.21 29.41 24.16
C GLY A 371 -19.14 28.04 23.47
N PHE A 372 -18.24 27.81 22.51
CA PHE A 372 -18.21 26.54 21.76
C PHE A 372 -18.09 25.30 22.68
N GLU A 373 -17.23 25.36 23.69
CA GLU A 373 -17.08 24.29 24.69
C GLU A 373 -18.38 24.04 25.47
N GLU A 374 -19.03 25.10 25.93
CA GLU A 374 -20.29 24.99 26.66
C GLU A 374 -21.39 24.35 25.81
N ALA A 375 -21.42 24.63 24.50
CA ALA A 375 -22.35 23.94 23.59
C ALA A 375 -22.09 22.44 23.51
N LEU A 376 -20.83 22.02 23.40
CA LEU A 376 -20.47 20.60 23.40
C LEU A 376 -20.83 19.93 24.73
N ARG A 377 -20.57 20.59 25.86
CA ARG A 377 -20.94 20.08 27.18
C ARG A 377 -22.45 19.92 27.35
N GLU A 378 -23.26 20.84 26.81
CA GLU A 378 -24.72 20.77 26.86
C GLU A 378 -25.28 19.55 26.13
N ILE A 379 -24.64 19.10 25.04
CA ILE A 379 -25.07 17.93 24.27
C ILE A 379 -24.43 16.61 24.74
N GLY A 380 -23.71 16.64 25.87
CA GLY A 380 -23.20 15.45 26.54
C GLY A 380 -21.72 15.14 26.29
N TRP A 381 -20.96 16.05 25.68
CA TRP A 381 -19.52 15.91 25.53
C TRP A 381 -18.83 15.93 26.89
N LYS A 382 -17.96 14.95 27.15
CA LYS A 382 -17.19 14.85 28.41
C LYS A 382 -15.70 15.14 28.24
N GLY A 383 -15.26 15.49 27.03
CA GLY A 383 -13.89 15.92 26.80
C GLY A 383 -13.56 17.21 27.54
N THR A 384 -12.27 17.48 27.74
CA THR A 384 -11.78 18.71 28.36
C THR A 384 -10.74 19.36 27.48
N TRP A 385 -10.94 20.64 27.17
CA TRP A 385 -9.94 21.46 26.50
C TRP A 385 -8.91 21.93 27.51
N THR A 386 -7.97 21.08 27.90
CA THR A 386 -6.81 21.55 28.67
C THR A 386 -5.75 22.06 27.70
N GLN A 387 -5.76 23.37 27.44
CA GLN A 387 -4.50 24.07 27.26
C GLN A 387 -3.72 23.91 28.59
N GLN A 388 -2.41 23.68 28.51
CA GLN A 388 -1.57 23.39 29.67
C GLN A 388 -1.72 24.39 30.82
N PRO A 389 -1.39 23.98 32.07
CA PRO A 389 -1.92 24.58 33.29
C PRO A 389 -1.06 25.73 33.80
N ASP A 390 -1.68 26.87 34.14
CA ASP A 390 -1.08 27.86 35.02
C ASP A 390 -1.87 27.97 36.35
N THR A 391 -1.20 27.48 37.40
CA THR A 391 -1.10 28.03 38.76
C THR A 391 -2.17 29.01 39.25
N ILE A 392 -3.06 28.53 40.14
CA ILE A 392 -3.66 29.37 41.19
C ILE A 392 -3.69 28.60 42.52
N GLU A 393 -2.90 29.07 43.47
CA GLU A 393 -2.83 28.62 44.86
C GLU A 393 -4.06 29.08 45.68
N GLY A 394 -4.71 28.16 46.38
CA GLY A 394 -5.76 28.42 47.39
C GLY A 394 -6.32 27.13 47.99
N PRO A 395 -6.61 27.07 49.30
CA PRO A 395 -6.50 25.83 50.09
C PRO A 395 -7.66 24.85 49.88
N LEU A 396 -7.32 23.60 49.55
CA LEU A 396 -8.22 22.54 49.07
C LEU A 396 -8.47 21.41 50.10
N PRO A 397 -9.60 20.67 49.96
CA PRO A 397 -9.80 19.29 50.44
C PRO A 397 -8.75 18.34 49.78
N PRO A 398 -8.67 17.01 50.07
CA PRO A 398 -7.55 16.16 49.62
C PRO A 398 -7.17 16.42 48.15
N ASP A 399 -5.93 16.85 47.98
CA ASP A 399 -5.43 17.59 46.83
C ASP A 399 -5.54 16.78 45.53
N ARG A 400 -6.19 17.39 44.52
CA ARG A 400 -6.28 16.87 43.14
C ARG A 400 -4.90 16.66 42.53
N ALA A 401 -3.87 17.37 42.98
CA ALA A 401 -2.50 17.15 42.56
C ALA A 401 -1.94 15.82 43.07
N THR A 402 -2.37 15.30 44.24
CA THR A 402 -1.96 13.97 44.70
C THR A 402 -2.59 12.88 43.84
N LEU A 403 -3.89 13.00 43.53
CA LEU A 403 -4.57 12.07 42.64
C LEU A 403 -4.08 12.16 41.18
N ALA A 404 -3.79 13.38 40.71
CA ALA A 404 -3.22 13.59 39.38
C ALA A 404 -1.77 13.09 39.30
N ARG A 405 -0.98 13.24 40.37
CA ARG A 405 0.39 12.73 40.44
C ARG A 405 0.42 11.21 40.56
N GLU A 406 -0.49 10.61 41.32
CA GLU A 406 -0.68 9.15 41.35
C GLU A 406 -1.15 8.61 39.99
N ALA A 407 -2.03 9.32 39.29
CA ALA A 407 -2.46 8.94 37.93
C ALA A 407 -1.32 9.06 36.90
N VAL A 408 -0.53 10.14 36.95
CA VAL A 408 0.63 10.33 36.06
C VAL A 408 1.76 9.34 36.39
N GLU A 409 2.01 9.05 37.67
CA GLU A 409 2.97 8.01 38.08
C GLU A 409 2.48 6.60 37.69
N ALA A 410 1.17 6.33 37.74
CA ALA A 410 0.59 5.07 37.27
C ALA A 410 0.64 4.95 35.74
N GLU A 411 0.38 6.01 34.99
CA GLU A 411 0.47 6.04 33.53
C GLU A 411 1.92 5.90 33.07
N ARG A 412 2.86 6.57 33.74
CA ARG A 412 4.29 6.40 33.49
C ARG A 412 4.76 4.98 33.80
N ALA A 413 4.32 4.39 34.91
CA ALA A 413 4.66 3.01 35.26
C ALA A 413 4.05 2.01 34.26
N ALA A 414 2.86 2.28 33.72
CA ALA A 414 2.25 1.46 32.67
C ALA A 414 3.02 1.58 31.34
N ALA A 415 3.40 2.80 30.95
CA ALA A 415 4.21 3.03 29.76
C ALA A 415 5.61 2.41 29.88
N GLU A 416 6.27 2.52 31.05
CA GLU A 416 7.55 1.85 31.32
C GLU A 416 7.41 0.32 31.27
N ALA A 417 6.30 -0.25 31.78
CA ALA A 417 6.03 -1.69 31.69
C ALA A 417 5.76 -2.17 30.25
N GLU A 418 5.02 -1.39 29.46
CA GLU A 418 4.80 -1.68 28.04
C GLU A 418 6.09 -1.58 27.23
N TRP A 419 6.94 -0.59 27.54
CA TRP A 419 8.27 -0.48 26.94
C TRP A 419 9.13 -1.67 27.31
N GLU A 420 9.19 -2.09 28.57
CA GLU A 420 9.94 -3.27 28.99
C GLU A 420 9.44 -4.57 28.32
N ASP A 421 8.13 -4.71 28.11
CA ASP A 421 7.55 -5.87 27.39
C ASP A 421 7.88 -5.82 25.88
N PHE A 422 7.86 -4.64 25.27
CA PHE A 422 8.29 -4.44 23.89
C PHE A 422 9.79 -4.76 23.71
N ASP A 423 10.63 -4.25 24.60
CA ASP A 423 12.08 -4.46 24.57
C ASP A 423 12.43 -5.94 24.82
N ARG A 424 11.64 -6.62 25.66
CA ARG A 424 11.72 -8.08 25.85
C ARG A 424 11.31 -8.83 24.58
N ALA A 425 10.23 -8.41 23.91
CA ALA A 425 9.79 -9.00 22.66
C ALA A 425 10.82 -8.82 21.53
N LEU A 426 11.45 -7.65 21.46
CA LEU A 426 12.49 -7.35 20.48
C LEU A 426 13.76 -8.20 20.71
N ARG A 427 14.21 -8.34 21.95
CA ARG A 427 15.34 -9.23 22.29
C ARG A 427 15.02 -10.70 22.03
N ASP A 428 13.78 -11.12 22.27
CA ASP A 428 13.33 -12.46 21.94
C ASP A 428 13.34 -12.70 20.42
N PHE A 429 12.93 -11.70 19.64
CA PHE A 429 12.96 -11.75 18.19
C PHE A 429 14.39 -11.81 17.65
N GLU A 430 15.30 -10.94 18.12
CA GLU A 430 16.72 -10.98 17.77
C GLU A 430 17.38 -12.30 18.16
N ARG A 431 17.01 -12.87 19.32
CA ARG A 431 17.47 -14.18 19.75
C ARG A 431 17.01 -15.28 18.78
N LEU A 432 15.75 -15.25 18.35
CA LEU A 432 15.20 -16.22 17.40
C LEU A 432 15.82 -16.07 16.01
N ALA A 433 16.01 -14.84 15.54
CA ALA A 433 16.63 -14.55 14.24
C ALA A 433 18.08 -15.04 14.13
N ASN A 434 18.79 -15.17 15.25
CA ASN A 434 20.17 -15.65 15.30
C ASN A 434 20.31 -17.14 15.66
N MET A 435 19.19 -17.87 15.86
CA MET A 435 19.20 -19.31 16.09
C MET A 435 19.31 -20.08 14.77
N SER A 436 19.94 -21.25 14.80
CA SER A 436 19.89 -22.16 13.65
C SER A 436 18.50 -22.79 13.50
N ASP A 437 18.18 -23.28 12.30
CA ASP A 437 16.86 -23.86 12.01
C ASP A 437 16.46 -25.00 12.99
N ALA A 438 17.42 -25.82 13.41
CA ALA A 438 17.17 -26.90 14.39
C ALA A 438 16.89 -26.36 15.81
N GLU A 439 17.53 -25.25 16.19
CA GLU A 439 17.30 -24.58 17.48
C GLU A 439 15.97 -23.83 17.47
N LEU A 440 15.61 -23.20 16.35
CA LEU A 440 14.31 -22.58 16.12
C LEU A 440 13.19 -23.59 16.25
N GLU A 441 13.29 -24.76 15.61
CA GLU A 441 12.28 -25.81 15.69
C GLU A 441 12.09 -26.31 17.13
N THR A 442 13.18 -26.45 17.89
CA THR A 442 13.15 -26.85 19.30
C THR A 442 12.50 -25.78 20.20
N GLU A 443 12.84 -24.49 20.02
CA GLU A 443 12.21 -23.39 20.78
C GLU A 443 10.73 -23.20 20.41
N PHE A 444 10.36 -23.37 19.14
CA PHE A 444 8.97 -23.35 18.72
C PHE A 444 8.16 -24.49 19.33
N GLN A 445 8.65 -25.72 19.29
CA GLN A 445 8.00 -26.86 19.95
C GLN A 445 7.83 -26.59 21.44
N LYS A 446 8.85 -26.06 22.11
CA LYS A 446 8.79 -25.72 23.53
C LYS A 446 7.76 -24.63 23.86
N ARG A 447 7.69 -23.55 23.07
CA ARG A 447 6.71 -22.46 23.25
C ARG A 447 5.29 -22.91 22.93
N PHE A 448 5.13 -23.71 21.87
CA PHE A 448 3.84 -24.26 21.48
C PHE A 448 3.30 -25.23 22.55
N MET A 449 4.13 -26.16 23.02
CA MET A 449 3.78 -27.12 24.07
C MET A 449 3.50 -26.47 25.43
N SER A 450 4.16 -25.35 25.77
CA SER A 450 3.93 -24.64 27.04
C SER A 450 2.71 -23.71 27.02
N SER A 451 2.26 -23.27 25.83
CA SER A 451 1.08 -22.40 25.67
C SER A 451 -0.26 -23.13 25.69
N LEU A 452 -0.26 -24.46 25.60
CA LEU A 452 -1.44 -25.32 25.64
C LEU A 452 -1.45 -26.19 26.91
N PRO A 453 -1.90 -25.66 28.06
CA PRO A 453 -1.98 -26.45 29.27
C PRO A 453 -3.12 -27.48 29.14
N GLY A 454 -2.77 -28.71 28.74
CA GLY A 454 -3.51 -29.92 29.09
C GLY A 454 -4.70 -30.33 28.23
N ILE A 455 -4.83 -29.90 26.97
CA ILE A 455 -5.97 -30.36 26.13
C ILE A 455 -5.56 -31.20 24.92
N PHE A 456 -4.37 -31.01 24.34
CA PHE A 456 -3.93 -31.88 23.23
C PHE A 456 -2.41 -32.02 23.24
N THR A 457 -1.91 -33.22 23.56
CA THR A 457 -0.55 -33.61 23.16
C THR A 457 -0.64 -34.22 21.76
N ASP A 458 0.40 -34.10 20.93
CA ASP A 458 0.43 -34.76 19.63
C ASP A 458 0.18 -36.28 19.78
N GLU A 459 0.70 -36.87 20.86
CA GLU A 459 0.41 -38.24 21.26
C GLU A 459 -1.08 -38.48 21.58
N SER A 460 -1.83 -37.52 22.15
CA SER A 460 -3.26 -37.71 22.43
C SER A 460 -4.13 -37.56 21.18
N ILE A 461 -3.76 -36.67 20.25
CA ILE A 461 -4.46 -36.54 18.96
C ILE A 461 -4.19 -37.79 18.12
N GLU A 462 -2.92 -38.17 17.97
CA GLU A 462 -2.53 -39.37 17.23
C GLU A 462 -3.13 -40.62 17.86
N LYS A 463 -3.12 -40.75 19.20
CA LYS A 463 -3.74 -41.88 19.89
C LYS A 463 -5.26 -41.90 19.72
N THR A 464 -5.95 -40.77 19.86
CA THR A 464 -7.42 -40.72 19.68
C THR A 464 -7.82 -41.09 18.25
N ILE A 465 -7.05 -40.63 17.26
CA ILE A 465 -7.28 -40.96 15.86
C ILE A 465 -6.90 -42.43 15.55
N ARG A 466 -5.78 -42.94 16.07
CA ARG A 466 -5.38 -44.36 15.93
C ARG A 466 -6.29 -45.33 16.70
N GLU A 467 -6.96 -44.88 17.77
CA GLU A 467 -7.93 -45.69 18.52
C GLU A 467 -9.30 -45.72 17.83
N GLN A 468 -9.68 -44.65 17.13
CA GLN A 468 -10.97 -44.56 16.42
C GLN A 468 -10.92 -45.17 15.01
N PHE A 469 -9.73 -45.26 14.39
CA PHE A 469 -9.57 -45.80 13.05
C PHE A 469 -8.53 -46.92 13.00
N SER A 470 -8.69 -47.86 12.08
CA SER A 470 -7.62 -48.84 11.85
C SER A 470 -6.36 -48.14 11.34
N PRO A 471 -5.15 -48.56 11.75
CA PRO A 471 -3.89 -47.93 11.35
C PRO A 471 -3.77 -47.74 9.83
N THR A 472 -4.23 -48.73 9.06
CA THR A 472 -4.21 -48.70 7.60
C THR A 472 -5.14 -47.64 6.99
N ARG A 473 -6.29 -47.33 7.62
CA ARG A 473 -7.19 -46.26 7.14
C ARG A 473 -6.54 -44.90 7.33
N PHE A 474 -5.88 -44.70 8.47
CA PHE A 474 -5.19 -43.45 8.77
C PHE A 474 -3.96 -43.22 7.87
N GLU A 475 -3.10 -44.24 7.71
CA GLU A 475 -1.93 -44.15 6.81
C GLU A 475 -2.33 -43.83 5.35
N ASN A 476 -3.44 -44.39 4.88
CA ASN A 476 -3.95 -44.08 3.55
C ASN A 476 -4.48 -42.64 3.44
N ALA A 477 -5.12 -42.11 4.49
CA ALA A 477 -5.57 -40.74 4.53
C ALA A 477 -4.40 -39.75 4.56
N GLU A 478 -3.40 -40.02 5.39
CA GLU A 478 -2.18 -39.22 5.46
C GLU A 478 -1.47 -39.19 4.10
N LYS A 479 -1.30 -40.35 3.46
CA LYS A 479 -0.70 -40.45 2.13
C LYS A 479 -1.45 -39.64 1.08
N LEU A 480 -2.79 -39.67 1.08
CA LEU A 480 -3.59 -38.87 0.15
C LEU A 480 -3.43 -37.37 0.36
N LEU A 481 -3.36 -36.92 1.61
CA LEU A 481 -3.15 -35.51 1.95
C LEU A 481 -1.73 -35.05 1.58
N GLN A 482 -0.72 -35.89 1.77
CA GLN A 482 0.66 -35.60 1.37
C GLN A 482 0.84 -35.58 -0.15
N GLU A 483 0.21 -36.52 -0.87
CA GLU A 483 0.39 -36.68 -2.32
C GLU A 483 -0.35 -35.60 -3.13
N TYR A 484 -1.54 -35.18 -2.68
CA TYR A 484 -2.42 -34.28 -3.44
C TYR A 484 -2.64 -32.90 -2.79
N GLY A 485 -2.09 -32.66 -1.60
CA GLY A 485 -2.33 -31.45 -0.82
C GLY A 485 -3.65 -31.48 -0.05
N PRO A 486 -3.92 -30.50 0.83
CA PRO A 486 -5.05 -30.55 1.76
C PRO A 486 -6.41 -30.62 1.07
N GLU A 487 -6.72 -29.70 0.14
CA GLU A 487 -8.06 -29.60 -0.46
C GLU A 487 -8.40 -30.80 -1.35
N GLU A 488 -7.53 -31.12 -2.31
CA GLU A 488 -7.72 -32.25 -3.23
C GLU A 488 -7.53 -33.60 -2.51
N GLY A 489 -6.64 -33.68 -1.52
CA GLY A 489 -6.47 -34.85 -0.67
C GLY A 489 -7.71 -35.15 0.17
N PHE A 490 -8.35 -34.13 0.77
CA PHE A 490 -9.63 -34.29 1.47
C PHE A 490 -10.76 -34.71 0.53
N ARG A 491 -10.84 -34.15 -0.69
CA ARG A 491 -11.82 -34.57 -1.69
C ARG A 491 -11.68 -36.05 -2.03
N ARG A 492 -10.45 -36.50 -2.33
CA ARG A 492 -10.14 -37.91 -2.65
C ARG A 492 -10.32 -38.84 -1.45
N LEU A 493 -10.03 -38.34 -0.25
CA LEU A 493 -10.31 -39.08 0.98
C LEU A 493 -11.82 -39.23 1.18
N ALA A 494 -12.63 -38.22 0.92
CA ALA A 494 -14.08 -38.32 1.00
C ALA A 494 -14.65 -39.31 -0.03
N GLU A 495 -14.05 -39.42 -1.21
CA GLU A 495 -14.43 -40.42 -2.22
C GLU A 495 -14.09 -41.86 -1.79
N LYS A 496 -12.94 -42.06 -1.13
CA LYS A 496 -12.47 -43.40 -0.73
C LYS A 496 -12.96 -43.84 0.66
N ASP A 497 -13.14 -42.89 1.56
CA ASP A 497 -13.48 -43.09 2.97
C ASP A 497 -14.21 -41.84 3.54
N ALA A 498 -15.48 -41.70 3.16
CA ALA A 498 -16.33 -40.56 3.53
C ALA A 498 -16.51 -40.37 5.05
N GLU A 499 -16.46 -41.45 5.82
CA GLU A 499 -16.61 -41.40 7.27
C GLU A 499 -15.37 -40.77 7.93
N LEU A 500 -14.18 -41.23 7.55
CA LEU A 500 -12.92 -40.66 8.03
C LEU A 500 -12.77 -39.20 7.61
N ALA A 501 -13.09 -38.87 6.35
CA ALA A 501 -13.07 -37.50 5.86
C ALA A 501 -13.96 -36.57 6.70
N LYS A 502 -15.19 -36.98 7.00
CA LYS A 502 -16.15 -36.21 7.82
C LYS A 502 -15.69 -36.06 9.26
N GLN A 503 -15.06 -37.08 9.83
CA GLN A 503 -14.53 -37.00 11.20
C GLN A 503 -13.31 -36.08 11.26
N LEU A 504 -12.39 -36.16 10.30
CA LEU A 504 -11.28 -35.22 10.18
C LEU A 504 -11.80 -33.79 9.94
N GLU A 505 -12.81 -33.60 9.08
CA GLU A 505 -13.47 -32.30 8.88
C GLU A 505 -14.08 -31.74 10.18
N ASN A 506 -14.66 -32.60 11.03
CA ASN A 506 -15.17 -32.20 12.34
C ASN A 506 -14.06 -31.85 13.34
N ILE A 507 -12.92 -32.53 13.30
CA ILE A 507 -11.76 -32.29 14.18
C ILE A 507 -11.05 -30.99 13.78
N PHE A 508 -10.88 -30.75 12.48
CA PHE A 508 -10.14 -29.58 11.97
C PHE A 508 -11.04 -28.37 11.64
N GLY A 509 -12.37 -28.55 11.68
CA GLY A 509 -13.37 -27.50 11.51
C GLY A 509 -13.68 -27.16 10.05
N LYS A 510 -14.96 -26.96 9.75
CA LYS A 510 -15.42 -26.45 8.45
C LYS A 510 -14.95 -25.01 8.24
N ARG A 511 -14.12 -24.77 7.23
CA ARG A 511 -14.09 -23.45 6.59
C ARG A 511 -15.37 -23.31 5.74
N PRO A 512 -16.14 -22.21 5.86
CA PRO A 512 -17.29 -22.00 5.00
C PRO A 512 -16.81 -21.77 3.56
N VAL A 513 -17.17 -22.68 2.65
CA VAL A 513 -17.17 -22.43 1.21
C VAL A 513 -18.48 -21.70 0.88
N PRO A 514 -18.47 -20.51 0.25
CA PRO A 514 -19.70 -19.83 -0.13
C PRO A 514 -20.46 -20.67 -1.16
N SER A 515 -21.72 -20.99 -0.87
CA SER A 515 -22.56 -21.76 -1.77
C SER A 515 -22.99 -20.92 -2.97
N SER A 516 -22.67 -21.35 -4.18
CA SER A 516 -23.29 -20.80 -5.40
C SER A 516 -24.78 -21.17 -5.42
N LYS A 517 -25.65 -20.23 -5.08
CA LYS A 517 -27.07 -20.32 -5.42
C LYS A 517 -27.44 -19.12 -6.27
N ASN A 518 -27.60 -19.39 -7.56
CA ASN A 518 -28.15 -18.53 -8.59
C ASN A 518 -29.43 -17.84 -8.11
N GLY A 519 -29.32 -16.55 -7.77
CA GLY A 519 -30.43 -15.64 -7.56
C GLY A 519 -30.40 -14.57 -8.63
N ARG A 520 -31.34 -14.64 -9.57
CA ARG A 520 -31.57 -13.63 -10.61
C ARG A 520 -31.88 -12.29 -9.93
N PHE A 521 -30.97 -11.33 -10.01
CA PHE A 521 -31.20 -9.99 -9.49
C PHE A 521 -32.09 -9.23 -10.48
N VAL A 522 -33.17 -8.62 -10.00
CA VAL A 522 -34.00 -7.69 -10.76
C VAL A 522 -33.79 -6.32 -10.12
N PRO A 523 -33.19 -5.35 -10.82
CA PRO A 523 -33.03 -4.00 -10.30
C PRO A 523 -34.41 -3.39 -9.99
N LYS A 524 -34.55 -2.83 -8.79
CA LYS A 524 -35.83 -2.35 -8.26
C LYS A 524 -36.22 -0.95 -8.79
N ASP A 525 -35.35 -0.29 -9.54
CA ASP A 525 -35.44 1.17 -9.67
C ASP A 525 -35.72 1.69 -11.09
N GLY A 526 -35.90 0.82 -12.09
CA GLY A 526 -36.47 1.20 -13.39
C GLY A 526 -35.81 2.36 -14.14
N ARG A 527 -34.57 2.73 -13.79
CA ARG A 527 -33.85 3.84 -14.46
C ARG A 527 -33.33 3.34 -15.80
N GLN A 528 -33.74 4.02 -16.87
CA GLN A 528 -33.12 3.87 -18.17
C GLN A 528 -31.76 4.57 -18.19
N PRO A 529 -30.78 4.06 -18.96
CA PRO A 529 -29.48 4.71 -19.12
C PRO A 529 -29.63 6.11 -19.74
N PRO A 530 -28.69 7.03 -19.47
CA PRO A 530 -28.75 8.42 -19.92
C PRO A 530 -28.73 8.52 -21.46
N THR A 531 -29.52 9.45 -21.99
CA THR A 531 -29.74 9.70 -23.43
C THR A 531 -28.51 10.11 -24.24
N ASN A 532 -27.35 10.30 -23.61
CA ASN A 532 -26.13 10.84 -24.24
C ASN A 532 -24.95 9.85 -24.28
N ALA A 533 -25.15 8.57 -23.96
CA ALA A 533 -24.12 7.57 -24.20
C ALA A 533 -23.86 7.43 -25.71
N PRO A 534 -22.58 7.34 -26.17
CA PRO A 534 -22.27 7.04 -27.57
C PRO A 534 -22.96 5.72 -27.96
N GLN A 535 -23.88 5.77 -28.91
CA GLN A 535 -24.47 4.54 -29.43
C GLN A 535 -23.41 3.80 -30.26
N PRO A 536 -23.32 2.46 -30.14
CA PRO A 536 -22.50 1.69 -31.06
C PRO A 536 -22.96 1.96 -32.50
N PRO A 537 -22.04 1.95 -33.48
CA PRO A 537 -22.39 2.19 -34.88
C PRO A 537 -23.48 1.21 -35.30
N SER A 538 -24.50 1.72 -35.99
CA SER A 538 -25.61 0.90 -36.44
C SER A 538 -25.12 -0.12 -37.47
N GLU A 539 -25.66 -1.34 -37.47
CA GLU A 539 -25.31 -2.38 -38.45
C GLU A 539 -25.58 -1.96 -39.91
N ASP A 540 -26.33 -0.87 -40.13
CA ASP A 540 -26.57 -0.30 -41.45
C ASP A 540 -25.42 0.59 -41.95
N ASP A 541 -24.47 0.98 -41.09
CA ASP A 541 -23.27 1.74 -41.46
C ASP A 541 -22.09 0.85 -41.92
N GLN A 542 -22.29 -0.48 -41.98
CA GLN A 542 -21.32 -1.46 -42.49
C GLN A 542 -21.79 -2.18 -43.77
N LYS A 543 -22.48 -1.47 -44.67
CA LYS A 543 -22.75 -1.95 -46.04
C LYS A 543 -22.18 -1.06 -47.13
#